data_AF-A0A1C4YS69-F1
#
_entry.id   AF-A0A1C4YS69-F1
#
_cell.length_a   1.000
_cell.length_b   1.000
_cell.length_c   1.000
_cell.angle_alpha   90.00
_cell.angle_beta   90.00
_cell.angle_gamma   90.00
#
_symmetry.space_group_name_H-M   'P 1'
#
loop_
_entity.id
_entity.type
_entity.pdbx_description
1 polymer ?
#
loop_
_entity_poly.entity_id
_entity_poly.type
_entity_poly.pdbx_seq_one_letter_code
_entity_poly.pdbx_strand_id
1 'polypeptide(L)'
;MKRSDIVRAAIGVCLSGVVHVSGGLIAANSVWGGRDSPAEWTFYYASAGCCLLPLTGTLAWLLIGTESTKRIGQGVIIGVVAATAVALLAMFTGYAPAWISAGWTGDGWS
;
A
#
# COMPACT_ATOMS: atom_id res chain seq x y z
N MET A 1 -7.67 -15.99 -23.03
CA MET A 1 -6.54 -15.29 -22.35
C MET A 1 -5.44 -16.31 -22.11
N LYS A 2 -4.17 -16.04 -22.45
CA LYS A 2 -3.09 -17.04 -22.31
C LYS A 2 -2.62 -17.12 -20.86
N ARG A 3 -2.18 -18.31 -20.39
CA ARG A 3 -1.65 -18.50 -19.02
C ARG A 3 -0.52 -17.52 -18.69
N SER A 4 0.34 -17.22 -19.67
CA SER A 4 1.42 -16.23 -19.55
C SER A 4 0.93 -14.82 -19.23
N ASP A 5 -0.24 -14.43 -19.73
CA ASP A 5 -0.80 -13.09 -19.53
C ASP A 5 -1.31 -12.93 -18.10
N ILE A 6 -1.93 -13.99 -17.57
CA ILE A 6 -2.39 -14.05 -16.17
C ILE A 6 -1.20 -13.94 -15.23
N VAL A 7 -0.13 -14.70 -15.48
CA VAL A 7 1.09 -14.67 -14.65
C VAL A 7 1.71 -13.27 -14.67
N ARG A 8 1.80 -12.63 -15.83
CA ARG A 8 2.31 -11.26 -15.96
C ARG A 8 1.46 -10.25 -15.18
N ALA A 9 0.14 -10.35 -15.25
CA ALA A 9 -0.75 -9.51 -14.46
C ALA A 9 -0.59 -9.76 -12.96
N ALA A 10 -0.50 -11.02 -12.53
CA ALA A 10 -0.27 -11.37 -11.13
C ALA A 10 1.06 -10.79 -10.61
N ILE A 11 2.14 -10.85 -11.41
CA ILE A 11 3.41 -10.20 -11.07
C ILE A 11 3.21 -8.70 -10.85
N GLY A 12 2.49 -8.02 -11.74
CA GLY A 12 2.17 -6.60 -11.58
C GLY A 12 1.42 -6.29 -10.28
N VAL A 13 0.41 -7.11 -9.94
CA VAL A 13 -0.34 -6.99 -8.68
C VAL A 13 0.59 -7.14 -7.48
N CYS A 14 1.42 -8.18 -7.46
CA CYS A 14 2.37 -8.44 -6.39
C CYS A 14 3.40 -7.31 -6.24
N LEU A 15 3.94 -6.79 -7.35
CA LEU A 15 4.90 -5.69 -7.32
C LEU A 15 4.29 -4.43 -6.69
N SER A 16 3.08 -4.05 -7.12
CA SER A 16 2.38 -2.91 -6.52
C SER A 16 2.09 -3.15 -5.04
N GLY A 17 1.64 -4.35 -4.68
CA GLY A 17 1.35 -4.73 -3.30
C GLY A 17 2.58 -4.59 -2.41
N VAL A 18 3.73 -5.13 -2.82
CA VAL A 18 4.99 -5.04 -2.06
C VAL A 18 5.41 -3.59 -1.86
N VAL A 19 5.33 -2.75 -2.90
CA VAL A 19 5.70 -1.33 -2.82
C VAL A 19 4.81 -0.58 -1.83
N HIS A 20 3.49 -0.74 -1.94
CA HIS A 20 2.53 -0.02 -1.09
C HIS A 20 2.54 -0.52 0.36
N VAL A 21 2.63 -1.83 0.58
CA VAL A 21 2.69 -2.41 1.93
C VAL A 21 4.02 -2.06 2.61
N SER A 22 5.15 -2.31 1.95
CA SER A 22 6.46 -2.07 2.56
C SER A 22 6.73 -0.59 2.74
N GLY A 23 6.41 0.23 1.73
CA GLY A 23 6.54 1.68 1.81
C GLY A 23 5.65 2.28 2.90
N GLY A 24 4.39 1.85 2.98
CA GLY A 24 3.48 2.24 4.05
C GLY A 24 3.97 1.86 5.44
N LEU A 25 4.44 0.62 5.61
CA LEU A 25 4.99 0.13 6.88
C LEU A 25 6.23 0.91 7.31
N ILE A 26 7.18 1.14 6.40
CA ILE A 26 8.40 1.90 6.68
C ILE A 26 8.04 3.32 7.11
N ALA A 27 7.18 3.99 6.35
CA ALA A 27 6.76 5.36 6.66
C ALA A 27 6.06 5.42 8.02
N ALA A 28 5.03 4.59 8.26
CA ALA A 28 4.28 4.58 9.50
C ALA A 28 5.16 4.28 10.72
N ASN A 29 6.03 3.27 10.63
CA ASN A 29 6.94 2.92 11.73
C ASN A 29 8.04 3.96 11.94
N SER A 30 8.43 4.73 10.93
CA SER A 30 9.44 5.77 11.07
C SER A 30 8.96 7.00 11.84
N VAL A 31 7.65 7.25 11.81
CA VAL A 31 7.03 8.41 12.49
C VAL A 31 6.30 8.01 13.77
N TRP A 32 5.97 6.73 13.95
CA TRP A 32 5.27 6.24 15.13
C TRP A 32 6.20 6.13 16.34
N GLY A 33 5.91 6.92 17.37
CA GLY A 33 6.70 6.98 18.60
C GLY A 33 6.20 6.08 19.74
N GLY A 34 5.16 5.27 19.52
CA GLY A 34 4.52 4.43 20.55
C GLY A 34 3.62 5.19 21.54
N ARG A 35 3.74 6.52 21.60
CA ARG A 35 2.84 7.42 22.33
C ARG A 35 1.58 7.77 21.53
N ASP A 36 1.73 7.85 20.21
CA ASP A 36 0.63 8.10 19.28
C ASP A 36 -0.38 6.96 19.33
N SER A 37 -1.65 7.30 19.13
CA SER A 37 -2.72 6.31 19.09
C SER A 37 -2.52 5.32 17.93
N PRO A 38 -2.96 4.05 18.06
CA PRO A 38 -2.92 3.11 16.94
C PRO A 38 -3.65 3.61 15.67
N ALA A 39 -4.64 4.50 15.83
CA ALA A 39 -5.32 5.14 14.71
C ALA A 39 -4.42 6.10 13.92
N GLU A 40 -3.52 6.83 14.60
CA GLU A 40 -2.53 7.70 13.94
C GLU A 40 -1.52 6.88 13.14
N TRP A 41 -1.08 5.72 13.66
CA TRP A 41 -0.25 4.79 12.89
C TRP A 41 -0.93 4.37 11.58
N THR A 42 -2.21 3.98 11.66
CA THR A 42 -3.00 3.59 10.47
C THR A 42 -3.17 4.76 9.50
N PHE A 43 -3.33 5.98 10.01
CA PHE A 43 -3.37 7.19 9.19
C PHE A 43 -2.04 7.42 8.46
N TYR A 44 -0.89 7.28 9.13
CA TYR A 44 0.42 7.42 8.50
C TYR A 44 0.67 6.35 7.43
N TYR A 45 0.30 5.09 7.72
CA TYR A 45 0.37 3.99 6.77
C TYR A 45 -0.46 4.29 5.50
N ALA A 46 -1.72 4.69 5.68
CA ALA A 46 -2.62 4.99 4.57
C ALA A 46 -2.14 6.21 3.76
N SER A 47 -1.69 7.27 4.44
CA SER A 47 -1.16 8.49 3.81
C SER A 47 0.08 8.20 2.97
N ALA A 48 1.00 7.39 3.47
CA ALA A 48 2.18 6.97 2.73
C ALA A 48 1.82 6.19 1.46
N GLY A 49 0.83 5.28 1.54
CA GLY A 49 0.29 4.59 0.37
C GLY A 49 -0.25 5.55 -0.68
N CYS A 50 -1.01 6.57 -0.26
CA CYS A 50 -1.52 7.62 -1.15
C CYS A 50 -0.38 8.41 -1.84
N CYS A 51 0.70 8.72 -1.13
CA CYS A 51 1.87 9.40 -1.69
C CYS A 51 2.63 8.55 -2.72
N LEU A 52 2.50 7.23 -2.69
CA LEU A 52 3.10 6.31 -3.68
C LEU A 52 2.25 6.16 -4.95
N LEU A 53 1.00 6.64 -4.96
CA LEU A 53 0.10 6.54 -6.11
C LEU A 53 0.66 7.20 -7.38
N PRO A 54 1.23 8.42 -7.36
CA PRO A 54 1.78 9.02 -8.58
C PRO A 54 2.92 8.18 -9.16
N LEU A 55 3.84 7.70 -8.31
CA LEU A 55 4.98 6.89 -8.74
C LEU A 55 4.54 5.56 -9.34
N THR A 56 3.64 4.83 -8.65
CA THR A 56 3.13 3.55 -9.13
C THR A 56 2.23 3.70 -10.35
N GLY A 57 1.46 4.78 -10.45
CA GLY A 57 0.67 5.14 -11.63
C GLY A 57 1.55 5.44 -12.85
N THR A 58 2.60 6.24 -12.69
CA THR A 58 3.57 6.51 -13.76
C THR A 58 4.26 5.23 -14.23
N LEU A 59 4.70 4.38 -13.30
CA LEU A 59 5.31 3.09 -13.64
C LEU A 59 4.33 2.19 -14.40
N ALA A 60 3.08 2.09 -13.95
CA ALA A 60 2.05 1.34 -14.64
C ALA A 60 1.81 1.86 -16.06
N TRP A 61 1.75 3.18 -16.23
CA TRP A 61 1.59 3.83 -17.53
C TRP A 61 2.74 3.48 -18.49
N LEU A 62 3.99 3.58 -18.04
CA LEU A 62 5.16 3.19 -18.82
C LEU A 62 5.13 1.71 -19.22
N LEU A 63 4.76 0.82 -18.29
CA LEU A 63 4.64 -0.62 -18.55
C LEU A 63 3.51 -0.94 -19.54
N ILE A 64 2.42 -0.18 -19.54
CA ILE A 64 1.30 -0.36 -20.47
C ILE A 64 1.67 0.09 -21.89
N GLY A 65 2.56 1.08 -22.03
CA GLY A 65 3.03 1.59 -23.31
C GLY A 65 3.82 0.58 -24.15
N THR A 66 4.30 -0.52 -23.56
CA THR A 66 5.07 -1.55 -24.27
C THR A 66 4.31 -2.88 -24.30
N GLU A 67 4.13 -3.47 -25.49
CA GLU A 67 3.27 -4.66 -25.69
C GLU A 67 3.76 -5.89 -24.87
N SER A 68 5.07 -6.03 -24.68
CA SER A 68 5.66 -7.13 -23.89
C SER A 68 5.33 -7.04 -22.39
N THR A 69 5.21 -5.82 -21.84
CA THR A 69 4.98 -5.55 -20.41
C THR A 69 3.56 -5.11 -20.08
N LYS A 70 2.71 -4.90 -21.10
CA LYS A 70 1.36 -4.36 -20.95
C LYS A 70 0.52 -5.05 -19.88
N ARG A 71 0.57 -6.39 -19.84
CA ARG A 71 -0.15 -7.18 -18.82
C ARG A 71 0.39 -6.97 -17.42
N ILE A 72 1.70 -6.76 -17.27
CA ILE A 72 2.31 -6.40 -15.98
C ILE A 72 1.80 -5.04 -15.54
N GLY A 73 1.82 -4.03 -16.42
CA GLY A 73 1.30 -2.70 -16.11
C GLY A 73 -0.18 -2.69 -15.72
N GLN A 74 -1.03 -3.47 -16.42
CA GLN A 74 -2.42 -3.68 -15.99
C GLN A 74 -2.53 -4.31 -14.60
N GLY A 75 -1.67 -5.29 -14.32
CA GLY A 75 -1.54 -5.89 -12.99
C GLY A 75 -1.19 -4.88 -11.91
N VAL A 76 -0.24 -3.97 -12.20
CA VAL A 76 0.12 -2.88 -11.27
C VAL A 76 -1.10 -2.02 -10.96
N ILE A 77 -1.89 -1.62 -11.95
CA ILE A 77 -3.12 -0.84 -11.73
C ILE A 77 -4.09 -1.58 -10.80
N ILE A 78 -4.32 -2.87 -11.05
CA ILE A 78 -5.20 -3.70 -10.19
C ILE A 78 -4.66 -3.75 -8.76
N GLY A 79 -3.35 -3.96 -8.60
CA GLY A 79 -2.69 -3.98 -7.30
C GLY A 79 -2.79 -2.64 -6.55
N VAL A 80 -2.63 -1.52 -7.26
CA VAL A 80 -2.81 -0.17 -6.69
C VAL A 80 -4.24 0.03 -6.22
N VAL A 81 -5.23 -0.29 -7.04
CA VAL A 81 -6.65 -0.13 -6.66
C VAL A 81 -6.98 -0.98 -5.44
N ALA A 82 -6.50 -2.22 -5.39
CA ALA A 82 -6.69 -3.11 -4.25
C ALA A 82 -6.00 -2.55 -2.98
N ALA A 83 -4.75 -2.09 -3.08
CA ALA A 83 -4.03 -1.51 -1.95
C ALA A 83 -4.73 -0.26 -1.40
N THR A 84 -5.21 0.63 -2.29
CA THR A 84 -5.97 1.82 -1.90
C THR A 84 -7.27 1.46 -1.20
N ALA A 85 -8.02 0.47 -1.71
CA ALA A 85 -9.26 0.02 -1.08
C ALA A 85 -9.02 -0.54 0.33
N VAL A 86 -7.95 -1.33 0.52
CA VAL A 86 -7.57 -1.86 1.83
C VAL A 86 -7.13 -0.74 2.78
N ALA A 87 -6.34 0.23 2.30
CA ALA A 87 -5.93 1.38 3.10
C ALA A 87 -7.12 2.24 3.55
N LEU A 88 -8.07 2.51 2.65
CA LEU A 88 -9.31 3.22 2.97
C LEU A 88 -10.14 2.45 4.00
N LEU A 89 -10.30 1.13 3.83
CA LEU A 89 -11.02 0.30 4.78
C LEU A 89 -10.37 0.34 6.16
N ALA A 90 -9.04 0.22 6.24
CA ALA A 90 -8.30 0.32 7.49
C ALA A 90 -8.50 1.69 8.16
N MET A 91 -8.46 2.77 7.38
CA MET A 91 -8.69 4.13 7.86
C MET A 91 -10.11 4.31 8.44
N PHE A 92 -11.16 3.82 7.75
CA PHE A 92 -12.55 3.97 8.23
C PHE A 92 -12.91 3.03 9.38
N THR A 93 -12.26 1.88 9.49
CA THR A 93 -12.49 0.92 10.58
C THR A 93 -11.63 1.22 11.81
N GLY A 94 -10.64 2.11 11.70
CA GLY A 94 -9.63 2.32 12.73
C GLY A 94 -8.78 1.07 12.98
N TYR A 95 -8.72 0.14 12.02
CA TYR A 95 -7.96 -1.09 12.17
C TYR A 95 -6.48 -0.77 12.32
N ALA A 96 -5.87 -1.23 13.41
CA ALA A 96 -4.44 -1.24 13.62
C ALA A 96 -3.97 -2.69 13.85
N PRO A 97 -2.82 -3.09 13.32
CA PRO A 97 -2.27 -4.42 13.58
C PRO A 97 -2.02 -4.64 15.08
N ALA A 98 -2.18 -5.88 15.55
CA ALA A 98 -2.09 -6.21 16.98
C ALA A 98 -0.75 -5.80 17.63
N TRP A 99 0.36 -5.86 16.89
CA TRP A 99 1.67 -5.43 17.40
C TRP A 99 1.78 -3.92 17.61
N ILE A 100 1.02 -3.11 16.85
CA ILE A 100 0.93 -1.66 17.06
C ILE A 100 0.13 -1.38 18.33
N SER A 101 -1.04 -2.01 18.47
CA SER A 101 -1.86 -1.87 19.68
C SER A 101 -1.15 -2.36 20.94
N ALA A 102 -0.32 -3.41 20.84
CA ALA A 102 0.45 -3.93 21.96
C ALA A 102 1.67 -3.07 22.33
N GLY A 103 2.24 -2.35 21.35
CA GLY A 103 3.36 -1.42 21.58
C GLY A 103 2.93 -0.02 22.00
N TRP A 104 1.61 0.24 22.07
CA TRP A 104 1.07 1.52 22.51
C TRP A 104 1.21 1.68 24.03
N THR A 105 1.88 2.74 24.47
CA THR A 105 2.15 2.96 25.89
C THR A 105 1.10 3.81 26.60
N GLY A 106 0.13 4.37 25.87
CA GLY A 106 -0.72 5.45 26.37
C GLY A 106 0.07 6.76 26.53
N ASP A 107 -0.64 7.88 26.70
CA ASP A 107 -0.13 9.26 26.93
C ASP A 107 0.03 10.16 25.69
N GLY A 108 -0.46 9.75 24.51
CA GLY A 108 -0.59 10.66 23.36
C GLY A 108 -1.68 11.70 23.63
N TRP A 109 -1.26 12.95 23.82
CA TRP A 109 -2.02 14.17 24.20
C TRP A 109 -2.18 14.39 25.72
N SER A 110 -1.22 15.14 26.29
CA SER A 110 -1.46 16.10 27.38
C SER A 110 -1.58 17.50 26.81
#